data_AF-A0A2E0BJ38-F1
#
_entry.id   AF-A0A2E0BJ38-F1
#
_cell.length_a   1.000
_cell.length_b   1.000
_cell.length_c   1.000
_cell.angle_alpha   90.00
_cell.angle_beta   90.00
_cell.angle_gamma   90.00
#
_symmetry.space_group_name_H-M   'P 1'
#
loop_
_entity.id
_entity.type
_entity.pdbx_description
1 polymer ?
#
loop_
_entity_poly.entity_id
_entity_poly.type
_entity_poly.pdbx_seq_one_letter_code
_entity_poly.pdbx_strand_id
1 'polypeptide(L)' 'MFKLFTKHPHSVGESYFKHLRTAFKYSLILISLSAITFIHGLFPFLFETTTSSKIKQINKEMGKSRWSR' A
#
# COMPACT_ATOMS: atom_id res chain seq x y z
N MET A 1 -11.51 -11.31 -21.21
CA MET A 1 -10.23 -11.14 -20.47
C MET A 1 -9.92 -9.69 -20.12
N PHE A 2 -9.72 -8.78 -21.08
CA PHE A 2 -9.23 -7.41 -20.81
C PHE A 2 -10.11 -6.53 -19.92
N LYS A 3 -11.44 -6.73 -19.94
CA LYS A 3 -12.37 -5.98 -19.08
C LYS A 3 -12.10 -6.17 -17.58
N LEU A 4 -11.55 -7.31 -17.14
CA LEU A 4 -11.28 -7.54 -15.72
C LEU A 4 -10.17 -6.61 -15.20
N PHE A 5 -9.13 -6.40 -16.02
CA PHE A 5 -8.00 -5.54 -15.67
C PHE A 5 -8.31 -4.05 -15.81
N THR A 6 -9.25 -3.67 -16.67
CA THR A 6 -9.56 -2.25 -16.92
C THR A 6 -10.82 -1.76 -16.23
N LYS A 7 -11.79 -2.64 -15.91
CA LYS A 7 -13.06 -2.23 -15.29
C LYS A 7 -12.87 -1.53 -13.96
N HIS A 8 -12.06 -2.08 -13.06
CA HIS A 8 -11.81 -1.48 -11.75
C HIS A 8 -10.98 -0.18 -11.84
N PRO A 9 -9.81 -0.14 -12.52
CA PRO A 9 -9.09 1.12 -12.71
C PRO A 9 -9.99 2.20 -13.34
N HIS A 10 -10.80 1.86 -14.34
CA HIS A 10 -11.72 2.82 -14.95
C HIS A 10 -12.83 3.28 -14.01
N SER A 11 -13.37 2.42 -13.12
CA SER A 11 -14.40 2.83 -12.16
C SER A 11 -13.90 3.89 -11.17
N VAL A 12 -12.59 3.92 -10.91
CA VAL A 12 -11.93 4.93 -10.08
C VAL A 12 -11.29 6.07 -10.88
N GLY A 13 -11.40 6.02 -12.22
CA GLY A 13 -10.85 7.01 -13.15
C GLY A 13 -9.34 6.97 -13.32
N GLU A 14 -8.75 5.78 -13.30
CA GLU A 14 -7.33 5.51 -13.56
C GLU A 14 -7.14 4.58 -14.77
N SER A 15 -6.01 4.73 -15.47
CA SER A 15 -5.58 3.72 -16.45
C SER A 15 -5.00 2.51 -15.73
N TYR A 16 -5.06 1.34 -16.37
CA TYR A 16 -4.53 0.08 -15.82
C TYR A 16 -3.09 0.22 -15.30
N PHE A 17 -2.18 0.78 -16.09
CA PHE A 17 -0.78 0.92 -15.71
C PHE A 17 -0.56 1.88 -14.54
N LYS A 18 -1.35 2.96 -14.45
CA LYS A 18 -1.28 3.90 -13.32
C LYS A 18 -1.73 3.21 -12.02
N HIS A 19 -2.83 2.47 -12.11
CA HIS A 19 -3.37 1.71 -10.98
C HIS A 19 -2.41 0.60 -10.55
N LEU A 20 -1.86 -0.17 -11.50
CA LEU A 20 -0.89 -1.24 -11.27
C LEU A 20 0.39 -0.72 -10.61
N ARG A 21 0.97 0.38 -11.11
CA ARG A 21 2.19 0.98 -10.53
C ARG A 21 1.96 1.41 -9.08
N THR A 22 0.80 2.00 -8.80
CA THR A 22 0.41 2.41 -7.45
C THR A 22 0.25 1.19 -6.53
N ALA A 23 -0.44 0.14 -7.01
CA ALA A 23 -0.59 -1.13 -6.30
C ALA A 23 0.78 -1.73 -5.94
N PHE A 24 1.69 -1.80 -6.92
CA PHE A 24 3.01 -2.39 -6.75
C PHE A 24 3.87 -1.59 -5.77
N LYS A 25 3.82 -0.25 -5.82
CA LYS A 25 4.48 0.64 -4.85
C LYS A 25 4.03 0.30 -3.41
N TYR A 26 2.73 0.22 -3.16
CA TYR A 26 2.23 -0.08 -1.82
C TYR A 26 2.52 -1.52 -1.40
N SER A 27 2.48 -2.48 -2.33
CA SER A 27 2.87 -3.87 -2.07
C SER A 27 4.31 -3.96 -1.55
N LEU A 28 5.28 -3.32 -2.22
CA LEU A 28 6.67 -3.30 -1.76
C LEU A 28 6.82 -2.67 -0.37
N ILE A 29 6.12 -1.56 -0.11
CA ILE A 29 6.14 -0.92 1.21
C ILE A 29 5.59 -1.86 2.28
N LEU A 30 4.46 -2.53 2.02
CA LEU A 30 3.83 -3.44 2.98
C LEU A 30 4.69 -4.68 3.24
N ILE A 31 5.36 -5.23 2.23
CA ILE A 31 6.31 -6.33 2.39
C ILE A 31 7.46 -5.90 3.31
N SER A 32 8.04 -4.71 3.09
CA SER A 32 9.10 -4.19 3.96
C SER A 32 8.60 -3.95 5.39
N LEU A 33 7.39 -3.41 5.56
CA LEU A 33 6.78 -3.22 6.88
C LEU A 33 6.51 -4.55 7.59
N SER A 34 6.13 -5.59 6.85
CA SER A 34 5.97 -6.93 7.41
C SER A 34 7.29 -7.46 7.98
N ALA A 35 8.40 -7.31 7.24
CA ALA A 35 9.72 -7.68 7.73
C ALA A 35 10.13 -6.87 8.97
N ILE A 36 9.88 -5.55 8.98
CA ILE A 36 10.16 -4.68 10.12
C ILE A 36 9.35 -5.11 11.36
N THR A 37 8.05 -5.34 11.20
CA THR A 37 7.19 -5.81 12.30
C THR A 37 7.60 -7.17 12.81
N PHE A 38 8.03 -8.07 11.93
CA PHE A 38 8.55 -9.37 12.33
C PHE A 38 9.82 -9.23 13.19
N ILE A 39 10.78 -8.41 12.75
CA ILE A 39 12.00 -8.12 13.52
C ILE A 39 11.66 -7.48 14.87
N HIS A 40 10.74 -6.52 14.90
CA HIS A 40 10.26 -5.91 16.16
C HIS A 40 9.61 -6.95 17.09
N GLY A 41 8.86 -7.91 16.56
CA GLY A 41 8.29 -9.00 17.35
C GLY A 41 9.34 -9.89 18.00
N LEU A 42 10.53 -10.04 17.39
CA LEU A 42 11.68 -10.73 17.97
C LEU A 42 12.48 -9.83 18.93
N PHE A 43 12.62 -8.56 18.58
CA PHE A 43 13.41 -7.56 19.30
C PHE A 43 12.55 -6.31 19.57
N PRO A 44 11.79 -6.28 20.69
CA PRO A 44 10.76 -5.26 20.94
C PRO A 44 11.30 -3.83 21.10
N PHE A 45 12.62 -3.66 21.27
CA PHE A 45 13.30 -2.37 21.34
C PHE A 45 13.75 -1.84 19.96
N LEU A 46 13.63 -2.63 18.88
CA LEU A 46 13.92 -2.19 17.53
C LEU A 46 12.62 -1.76 16.82
N PHE A 47 12.64 -0.65 16.09
CA PHE A 47 11.53 -0.21 15.24
C PHE A 47 10.18 0.04 15.94
N GLU A 48 10.19 0.44 17.21
CA GLU A 48 9.02 0.58 18.10
C GLU A 48 7.78 1.23 17.44
N THR A 49 7.99 2.27 16.63
CA THR A 49 6.90 3.03 16.01
C THR A 49 6.95 3.02 14.48
N THR A 50 7.89 2.31 13.86
CA THR A 50 8.15 2.41 12.43
C THR A 50 6.94 1.93 11.61
N THR A 51 6.43 0.73 11.90
CA THR A 51 5.28 0.19 11.17
C THR A 51 4.01 1.00 11.41
N SER A 52 3.71 1.32 12.66
CA SER A 52 2.47 2.05 13.00
C SER A 52 2.46 3.46 12.40
N SER A 53 3.57 4.18 12.44
CA SER A 53 3.71 5.50 11.82
C SER A 53 3.56 5.41 10.31
N LYS A 54 4.17 4.40 9.68
CA LYS A 54 4.09 4.24 8.22
C LYS A 54 2.69 3.85 7.75
N ILE A 55 2.00 2.97 8.46
CA ILE A 55 0.59 2.64 8.14
C ILE A 55 -0.30 3.88 8.26
N LYS A 56 -0.15 4.70 9.31
CA LYS A 56 -0.88 5.97 9.43
C LYS A 56 -0.62 6.91 8.26
N GLN A 57 0.64 7.01 7.82
CA GLN A 57 1.01 7.80 6.64
C GLN A 57 0.33 7.26 5.37
N ILE A 58 0.44 5.95 5.12
CA ILE A 58 -0.16 5.30 3.94
C ILE A 58 -1.67 5.50 3.94
N ASN A 59 -2.34 5.31 5.07
CA ASN A 59 -3.78 5.51 5.18
C ASN A 59 -4.19 6.95 4.83
N LYS A 60 -3.45 7.94 5.32
CA LYS A 60 -3.66 9.36 4.98
C LYS A 60 -3.41 9.63 3.48
N GLU A 61 -2.40 9.03 2.89
CA GLU A 61 -2.11 9.16 1.45
C GLU A 61 -3.20 8.49 0.60
N MET A 62 -3.65 7.29 0.98
CA MET A 62 -4.70 6.54 0.29
C MET A 62 -6.04 7.26 0.34
N GLY A 63 -6.44 7.82 1.48
CA GLY A 63 -7.69 8.59 1.60
C GLY A 63 -7.75 9.85 0.73
N LYS A 64 -6.58 10.40 0.35
CA LYS A 64 -6.48 11.51 -0.62
C LYS A 64 -6.45 11.03 -2.07
N SER A 65 -6.15 9.76 -2.29
CA SER A 65 -6.01 9.17 -3.62
C SER A 65 -7.36 8.73 -4.20
N ARG A 66 -7.40 8.50 -5.50
CA ARG A 66 -8.55 7.87 -6.18
C ARG A 66 -8.60 6.35 -5.95
N TRP A 67 -7.56 5.79 -5.33
CA TRP A 67 -7.33 4.36 -5.18
C TRP A 67 -8.28 3.70 -4.16
N SER A 68 -8.85 4.47 -3.23
CA SER A 68 -9.73 3.99 -2.16
C SER A 68 -11.22 4.26 -2.38
N ARG A 69 -11.63 4.73 -3.57
CA ARG A 69 -13.00 5.15 -3.87
C ARG A 69 -13.70 4.19 -4.82
#